data_AF-A0A969IU49-F1
#
_entry.id   AF-A0A969IU49-F1
#
_cell.length_a   1.000
_cell.length_b   1.000
_cell.length_c   1.000
_cell.angle_alpha   90.00
_cell.angle_beta   90.00
_cell.angle_gamma   90.00
#
_symmetry.space_group_name_H-M   'P 1'
#
loop_
_entity.id
_entity.type
_entity.pdbx_description
1 polymer ?
#
loop_
_entity_poly.entity_id
_entity_poly.type
_entity_poly.pdbx_seq_one_letter_code
_entity_poly.pdbx_strand_id
1 'polypeptide(L)'
;MHTRMPLELESSTQLPEILQGYVSVRSKGGKPLFQAKLDDISSGSNPYHGSRADIDAACKSLDSLGLTVLASSRIGVAVAGKPAAFEALTGGKLVTFERLMHAETDRLRYVTHVDVIGKKQPKARCLGAIHSTKSTELEGVLIERPRMLQAVFPAPIPPIVPSSSARARRA
;
A
#
# COMPACT_ATOMS: atom_id res chain seq x y z
N MET A 1 14.15 15.54 32.32
CA MET A 1 12.87 14.95 31.85
C MET A 1 13.05 14.58 30.39
N HIS A 2 12.98 13.30 30.01
CA HIS A 2 13.06 12.90 28.60
C HIS A 2 11.68 13.05 27.97
N THR A 3 11.51 14.02 27.07
CA THR A 3 10.29 14.21 26.28
C THR A 3 10.10 12.99 25.39
N ARG A 4 9.10 12.16 25.68
CA ARG A 4 8.76 11.03 24.80
C ARG A 4 8.21 11.58 23.49
N MET A 5 8.84 11.22 22.38
CA MET A 5 8.34 11.59 21.05
C MET A 5 6.95 10.98 20.84
N PRO A 6 5.98 11.74 20.30
CA PRO A 6 4.64 11.23 20.02
C PRO A 6 4.68 10.15 18.93
N LEU A 7 3.83 9.14 19.05
CA LEU A 7 3.78 8.02 18.12
C LEU A 7 3.29 8.44 16.73
N GLU A 8 2.34 9.38 16.66
CA GLU A 8 1.78 9.90 15.41
C GLU A 8 1.67 11.43 15.48
N LEU A 9 1.81 12.08 14.32
CA LEU A 9 1.64 13.51 14.14
C LEU A 9 0.89 13.76 12.83
N GLU A 10 0.11 14.84 12.75
CA GLU A 10 -0.44 15.28 11.46
C GLU A 10 0.69 15.77 10.56
N SER A 11 0.60 15.44 9.26
CA SER A 11 1.59 15.85 8.26
C SER A 11 0.94 16.79 7.25
N SER A 12 1.63 17.89 6.93
CA SER A 12 1.27 18.78 5.82
C SER A 12 1.93 18.38 4.50
N THR A 13 2.59 17.21 4.47
CA THR A 13 3.24 16.69 3.27
C THR A 13 2.22 16.46 2.16
N GLN A 14 2.58 16.80 0.93
CA GLN A 14 1.70 16.57 -0.20
C GLN A 14 1.55 15.06 -0.45
N LEU A 15 0.36 14.64 -0.91
CA LEU A 15 0.16 13.26 -1.36
C LEU A 15 1.10 12.94 -2.54
N PRO A 16 1.70 11.74 -2.56
CA PRO A 16 2.42 11.23 -3.71
C PRO A 16 1.56 11.25 -4.99
N GLU A 17 2.20 11.42 -6.15
CA GLU A 17 1.51 11.39 -7.44
C GLU A 17 0.86 10.03 -7.71
N ILE A 18 1.54 8.95 -7.31
CA ILE A 18 1.07 7.57 -7.41
C ILE A 18 1.14 6.91 -6.04
N LEU A 19 0.04 6.27 -5.66
CA LEU A 19 -0.09 5.44 -4.48
C LEU A 19 -0.23 4.00 -4.87
N GLN A 20 0.29 3.10 -4.02
CA GLN A 20 0.02 1.68 -4.10
C GLN A 20 -0.98 1.29 -3.02
N GLY A 21 -1.73 0.22 -3.27
CA GLY A 21 -2.65 -0.34 -2.29
C GLY A 21 -2.97 -1.79 -2.57
N TYR A 22 -3.57 -2.43 -1.57
CA TYR A 22 -4.09 -3.78 -1.67
C TYR A 22 -5.59 -3.77 -1.39
N VAL A 23 -6.37 -4.17 -2.39
CA VAL A 23 -7.83 -4.21 -2.33
C VAL A 23 -8.27 -5.63 -2.00
N SER A 24 -9.04 -5.78 -0.91
CA SER A 24 -9.67 -7.06 -0.58
C SER A 24 -10.86 -7.29 -1.49
N VAL A 25 -10.89 -8.47 -2.11
CA VAL A 25 -12.05 -8.92 -2.89
C VAL A 25 -13.05 -9.59 -1.95
N ARG A 26 -14.32 -9.57 -2.33
CA ARG A 26 -15.40 -10.26 -1.63
C ARG A 26 -15.03 -11.70 -1.33
N SER A 27 -14.99 -12.00 -0.04
CA SER A 27 -14.77 -13.33 0.49
C SER A 27 -16.01 -14.21 0.30
N LYS A 28 -15.81 -15.47 -0.11
CA LYS A 28 -16.91 -16.45 -0.12
C LYS A 28 -17.40 -16.81 1.27
N GLY A 29 -16.53 -16.73 2.27
CA GLY A 29 -16.86 -17.00 3.67
C GLY A 29 -17.68 -15.89 4.34
N GLY A 30 -17.98 -14.78 3.63
CA GLY A 30 -18.72 -13.64 4.16
C GLY A 30 -17.97 -12.89 5.28
N LYS A 31 -16.66 -13.13 5.42
CA LYS A 31 -15.80 -12.51 6.43
C LYS A 31 -14.79 -11.61 5.72
N PRO A 32 -14.96 -10.28 5.80
CA PRO A 32 -14.00 -9.36 5.20
C PRO A 32 -12.60 -9.53 5.76
N LEU A 33 -11.58 -9.58 4.89
CA LEU A 33 -10.19 -9.77 5.31
C LEU A 33 -9.77 -8.76 6.38
N PHE A 34 -10.13 -7.49 6.19
CA PHE A 34 -9.74 -6.42 7.10
C PHE A 34 -10.54 -6.36 8.41
N GLN A 35 -11.51 -7.26 8.57
CA GLN A 35 -12.24 -7.49 9.82
C GLN A 35 -11.83 -8.80 10.52
N ALA A 36 -10.93 -9.57 9.90
CA ALA A 36 -10.43 -10.82 10.46
C ALA A 36 -9.58 -10.55 11.71
N LYS A 37 -9.76 -11.39 12.73
CA LYS A 37 -8.85 -11.42 13.89
C LYS A 37 -7.58 -12.20 13.50
N LEU A 38 -6.46 -11.85 14.14
CA LEU A 38 -5.17 -12.50 13.85
C LEU A 38 -5.24 -14.02 14.03
N ASP A 39 -5.93 -14.49 15.07
CA ASP A 39 -6.12 -15.90 15.36
C ASP A 39 -6.88 -16.63 14.23
N ASP A 40 -7.88 -15.98 13.63
CA ASP A 40 -8.64 -16.53 12.50
C ASP A 40 -7.76 -16.67 11.25
N ILE A 41 -6.89 -15.68 10.99
CA ILE A 41 -5.97 -15.69 9.84
C ILE A 41 -4.94 -16.81 9.98
N SER A 42 -4.46 -17.07 11.21
CA SER A 42 -3.45 -18.10 11.49
C SER A 42 -3.93 -19.52 11.20
N SER A 43 -5.25 -19.73 11.22
CA SER A 43 -5.89 -21.04 10.99
C SER A 43 -6.11 -21.37 9.51
N GLY A 44 -5.86 -20.42 8.60
CA GLY A 44 -5.88 -20.64 7.15
C GLY A 44 -6.57 -19.50 6.39
N SER A 45 -6.17 -19.32 5.12
CA SER A 45 -6.64 -18.19 4.31
C SER A 45 -7.91 -18.45 3.50
N ASN A 46 -8.35 -19.72 3.40
CA ASN A 46 -9.49 -20.13 2.56
C ASN A 46 -10.79 -19.35 2.81
N PRO A 47 -11.17 -18.97 4.05
CA PRO A 47 -12.39 -18.20 4.29
C PRO A 47 -12.40 -16.81 3.62
N TYR A 48 -11.22 -16.27 3.31
CA TYR A 48 -11.02 -14.96 2.72
C TYR A 48 -10.83 -15.00 1.20
N HIS A 49 -10.93 -16.18 0.58
CA HIS A 49 -10.80 -16.30 -0.87
C HIS A 49 -12.10 -15.85 -1.57
N GLY A 50 -11.97 -15.02 -2.58
CA GLY A 50 -13.00 -14.76 -3.58
C GLY A 50 -13.06 -15.85 -4.65
N SER A 51 -14.15 -15.87 -5.42
CA SER A 51 -14.19 -16.69 -6.64
C SER A 51 -13.31 -16.09 -7.73
N ARG A 52 -12.93 -16.89 -8.73
CA ARG A 52 -12.24 -16.38 -9.91
C ARG A 52 -13.06 -15.30 -10.64
N ALA A 53 -14.38 -15.48 -10.71
CA ALA A 53 -15.28 -14.49 -11.28
C ALA A 53 -15.29 -13.17 -10.49
N ASP A 54 -15.26 -13.23 -9.14
CA ASP A 54 -15.20 -12.03 -8.30
C ASP A 54 -13.87 -11.30 -8.48
N ILE A 55 -12.75 -12.03 -8.61
CA ILE A 55 -11.43 -11.44 -8.86
C ILE A 55 -11.38 -10.78 -10.24
N ASP A 56 -11.89 -11.45 -11.28
CA ASP A 56 -11.91 -10.90 -12.64
C ASP A 56 -12.83 -9.66 -12.72
N ALA A 57 -13.96 -9.67 -12.01
CA ALA A 57 -14.85 -8.51 -11.87
C ALA A 57 -14.16 -7.37 -11.11
N ALA A 58 -13.48 -7.67 -10.00
CA ALA A 58 -12.74 -6.70 -9.21
C ALA A 58 -11.64 -6.02 -10.02
N CYS A 59 -10.85 -6.79 -10.79
CA CYS A 59 -9.83 -6.24 -11.68
C CYS A 59 -10.42 -5.26 -12.70
N LYS A 60 -11.56 -5.60 -13.33
CA LYS A 60 -12.23 -4.70 -14.28
C LYS A 60 -12.77 -3.44 -13.62
N SER A 61 -13.37 -3.56 -12.44
CA SER A 61 -13.87 -2.40 -11.68
C SER A 61 -12.74 -1.46 -11.29
N LEU A 62 -11.62 -2.00 -10.79
CA LEU A 62 -10.45 -1.22 -10.40
C LEU A 62 -9.83 -0.49 -11.61
N ASP A 63 -9.69 -1.17 -12.74
CA ASP A 63 -9.20 -0.58 -13.99
C ASP A 63 -10.11 0.56 -14.47
N SER A 64 -11.44 0.38 -14.39
CA SER A 64 -12.42 1.43 -14.76
C SER A 64 -12.37 2.68 -13.87
N LEU A 65 -11.83 2.56 -12.66
CA LEU A 65 -11.60 3.67 -11.73
C LEU A 65 -10.23 4.34 -11.95
N GLY A 66 -9.43 3.89 -12.92
CA GLY A 66 -8.09 4.40 -13.18
C GLY A 66 -7.01 3.83 -12.26
N LEU A 67 -7.28 2.69 -11.60
CA LEU A 67 -6.28 1.94 -10.84
C LEU A 67 -5.66 0.85 -11.72
N THR A 68 -4.35 0.91 -11.89
CA THR A 68 -3.59 -0.15 -12.57
C THR A 68 -3.47 -1.37 -11.68
N VAL A 69 -3.90 -2.53 -12.16
CA VAL A 69 -3.71 -3.82 -11.47
C VAL A 69 -2.26 -4.28 -11.63
N LEU A 70 -1.54 -4.42 -10.52
CA LEU A 70 -0.15 -4.88 -10.49
C LEU A 70 -0.05 -6.40 -10.34
N ALA A 71 -0.89 -6.98 -9.48
CA ALA A 71 -0.96 -8.41 -9.23
C ALA A 71 -2.32 -8.76 -8.63
N SER A 72 -2.77 -10.00 -8.84
CA SER A 72 -3.99 -10.52 -8.23
C SER A 72 -3.74 -11.84 -7.53
N SER A 73 -4.49 -12.07 -6.46
CA SER A 73 -4.53 -13.34 -5.72
C SER A 73 -5.97 -13.74 -5.47
N ARG A 74 -6.18 -14.88 -4.83
CA ARG A 74 -7.52 -15.28 -4.41
C ARG A 74 -8.12 -14.39 -3.32
N ILE A 75 -7.31 -13.62 -2.62
CA ILE A 75 -7.74 -12.80 -1.48
C ILE A 75 -8.01 -11.35 -1.92
N GLY A 76 -7.31 -10.88 -2.95
CA GLY A 76 -7.31 -9.47 -3.28
C GLY A 76 -6.41 -9.11 -4.44
N VAL A 77 -6.36 -7.81 -4.73
CA VAL A 77 -5.68 -7.23 -5.89
C VAL A 77 -4.74 -6.12 -5.42
N ALA A 78 -3.47 -6.22 -5.79
CA ALA A 78 -2.51 -5.15 -5.63
C ALA A 78 -2.68 -4.14 -6.77
N VAL A 79 -2.79 -2.86 -6.44
CA VAL A 79 -3.07 -1.79 -7.40
C VAL A 79 -2.13 -0.60 -7.21
N ALA A 80 -1.96 0.19 -8.26
CA ALA A 80 -1.37 1.51 -8.22
C ALA A 80 -2.23 2.54 -8.96
N GLY A 81 -2.21 3.79 -8.52
CA GLY A 81 -2.87 4.87 -9.24
C GLY A 81 -2.82 6.21 -8.52
N LYS A 82 -3.47 7.20 -9.11
CA LYS A 82 -3.52 8.56 -8.55
C LYS A 82 -4.38 8.60 -7.28
N PRO A 83 -4.09 9.50 -6.31
CA PRO A 83 -4.91 9.73 -5.13
C PRO A 83 -6.43 9.79 -5.39
N ALA A 84 -6.84 10.52 -6.44
CA ALA A 84 -8.24 10.68 -6.82
C ALA A 84 -8.97 9.35 -7.09
N ALA A 85 -8.27 8.32 -7.58
CA ALA A 85 -8.87 7.00 -7.83
C ALA A 85 -9.19 6.26 -6.52
N PHE A 86 -8.32 6.38 -5.51
CA PHE A 86 -8.55 5.84 -4.16
C PHE A 86 -9.64 6.61 -3.42
N GLU A 87 -9.72 7.94 -3.59
CA GLU A 87 -10.82 8.75 -3.06
C GLU A 87 -12.15 8.36 -3.71
N ALA A 88 -12.18 8.14 -5.02
CA ALA A 88 -13.37 7.66 -5.74
C ALA A 88 -13.79 6.24 -5.27
N LEU A 89 -12.83 5.35 -5.04
CA LEU A 89 -13.07 3.99 -4.55
C LEU A 89 -13.68 3.98 -3.13
N THR A 90 -13.14 4.82 -2.25
CA THR A 90 -13.49 4.82 -0.81
C THR A 90 -14.55 5.83 -0.43
N GLY A 91 -14.83 6.83 -1.27
CA GLY A 91 -15.64 8.00 -0.93
C GLY A 91 -15.05 8.86 0.20
N GLY A 92 -13.82 8.57 0.62
CA GLY A 92 -13.07 9.32 1.63
C GLY A 92 -12.10 10.30 0.98
N LYS A 93 -11.50 11.15 1.82
CA LYS A 93 -10.41 12.04 1.45
C LYS A 93 -9.09 11.43 1.92
N LEU A 94 -8.07 11.49 1.07
CA LEU A 94 -6.72 11.07 1.47
C LEU A 94 -5.99 12.18 2.23
N VAL A 95 -5.30 11.80 3.30
CA VAL A 95 -4.46 12.70 4.10
C VAL A 95 -3.14 12.02 4.45
N THR A 96 -2.12 12.82 4.68
CA THR A 96 -0.83 12.34 5.18
C THR A 96 -0.74 12.47 6.70
N PHE A 97 -0.06 11.53 7.34
CA PHE A 97 0.32 11.63 8.75
C PHE A 97 1.71 11.06 8.96
N GLU A 98 2.43 11.54 9.96
CA GLU A 98 3.72 11.00 10.34
C GLU A 98 3.55 9.94 11.42
N ARG A 99 4.28 8.83 11.30
CA ARG A 99 4.33 7.79 12.34
C ARG A 99 5.77 7.52 12.74
N LEU A 100 6.02 7.48 14.05
CA LEU A 100 7.31 7.09 14.60
C LEU A 100 7.50 5.60 14.40
N MET A 101 8.49 5.23 13.60
CA MET A 101 8.81 3.86 13.22
C MET A 101 10.28 3.56 13.53
N HIS A 102 10.59 2.32 13.87
CA HIS A 102 11.97 1.83 13.83
C HIS A 102 12.38 1.73 12.36
N ALA A 103 13.28 2.62 11.95
CA ALA A 103 13.96 2.55 10.67
C ALA A 103 15.30 1.82 10.81
N GLU A 104 15.99 1.65 9.67
CA GLU A 104 17.30 0.97 9.59
C GLU A 104 18.25 1.37 10.74
N THR A 105 18.95 0.36 11.26
CA THR A 105 20.00 0.51 12.29
C THR A 105 19.50 1.07 13.63
N ASP A 106 18.36 0.57 14.11
CA ASP A 106 17.79 0.87 15.45
C ASP A 106 17.51 2.36 15.72
N ARG A 107 17.24 3.13 14.66
CA ARG A 107 16.88 4.54 14.77
C ARG A 107 15.37 4.71 14.65
N LEU A 108 14.80 5.46 15.59
CA LEU A 108 13.43 5.94 15.47
C LEU A 108 13.39 7.13 14.51
N ARG A 109 12.49 7.10 13.54
CA ARG A 109 12.21 8.25 12.67
C ARG A 109 10.73 8.32 12.34
N TYR A 110 10.27 9.53 12.05
CA TYR A 110 8.96 9.72 11.45
C TYR A 110 8.97 9.27 9.99
N VAL A 111 7.94 8.52 9.62
CA VAL A 111 7.66 8.08 8.26
C VAL A 111 6.29 8.62 7.88
N THR A 112 6.20 9.26 6.72
CA THR A 112 4.94 9.77 6.19
C THR A 112 4.10 8.61 5.69
N HIS A 113 2.87 8.46 6.19
CA HIS A 113 1.88 7.49 5.74
C HIS A 113 0.68 8.22 5.14
N VAL A 114 -0.10 7.49 4.34
CA VAL A 114 -1.38 7.96 3.80
C VAL A 114 -2.53 7.26 4.51
N ASP A 115 -3.53 8.03 4.89
CA ASP A 115 -4.77 7.54 5.50
C ASP A 115 -6.00 8.00 4.73
N VAL A 116 -7.11 7.28 4.92
CA VAL A 116 -8.42 7.60 4.34
C VAL A 116 -9.32 8.12 5.45
N ILE A 117 -9.67 9.41 5.38
CA ILE A 117 -10.60 10.03 6.33
C ILE A 117 -11.96 10.28 5.68
N GLY A 118 -13.03 10.19 6.47
CA GLY A 118 -14.38 10.44 5.97
C GLY A 118 -15.45 9.76 6.80
N LYS A 119 -16.71 9.95 6.38
CA LYS A 119 -17.85 9.27 7.03
C LYS A 119 -17.76 7.77 6.78
N LYS A 120 -18.00 6.96 7.81
CA LYS A 120 -18.00 5.48 7.76
C LYS A 120 -16.65 4.84 7.40
N GLN A 121 -15.54 5.58 7.49
CA GLN A 121 -14.20 4.99 7.33
C GLN A 121 -13.78 4.24 8.62
N PRO A 122 -13.00 3.15 8.50
CA PRO A 122 -12.48 2.42 9.66
C PRO A 122 -11.61 3.30 10.56
N LYS A 123 -11.53 2.95 11.86
CA LYS A 123 -10.59 3.62 12.78
C LYS A 123 -9.13 3.23 12.53
N ALA A 124 -8.89 2.10 11.86
CA ALA A 124 -7.55 1.62 11.56
C ALA A 124 -6.91 2.46 10.46
N ARG A 125 -5.75 3.05 10.75
CA ARG A 125 -5.00 3.88 9.79
C ARG A 125 -4.58 3.09 8.54
N CYS A 126 -4.57 3.79 7.42
CA CYS A 126 -4.27 3.31 6.06
C CYS A 126 -5.33 2.38 5.48
N LEU A 127 -6.46 2.16 6.17
CA LEU A 127 -7.54 1.29 5.72
C LEU A 127 -8.75 2.13 5.30
N GLY A 128 -9.21 1.94 4.06
CA GLY A 128 -10.44 2.52 3.52
C GLY A 128 -11.54 1.47 3.39
N ALA A 129 -12.75 1.83 3.82
CA ALA A 129 -13.96 1.11 3.45
C ALA A 129 -14.37 1.49 2.02
N ILE A 130 -14.87 0.52 1.25
CA ILE A 130 -15.36 0.77 -0.10
C ILE A 130 -16.71 1.48 -0.03
N HIS A 131 -16.83 2.62 -0.70
CA HIS A 131 -18.10 3.36 -0.80
C HIS A 131 -18.83 3.10 -2.11
N SER A 132 -18.10 2.70 -3.17
CA SER A 132 -18.69 2.47 -4.48
C SER A 132 -19.87 1.48 -4.41
N THR A 133 -21.08 2.01 -4.58
CA THR A 133 -22.33 1.23 -4.63
C THR A 133 -22.37 0.30 -5.85
N LYS A 134 -21.51 0.52 -6.83
CA LYS A 134 -21.37 -0.30 -8.04
C LYS A 134 -20.42 -1.48 -7.85
N SER A 135 -19.53 -1.41 -6.86
CA SER A 135 -18.45 -2.40 -6.68
C SER A 135 -18.77 -3.30 -5.49
N THR A 136 -19.67 -4.24 -5.72
CA THR A 136 -20.12 -5.17 -4.68
C THR A 136 -19.05 -6.23 -4.38
N GLU A 137 -18.14 -6.46 -5.32
CA GLU A 137 -17.05 -7.42 -5.30
C GLU A 137 -15.83 -7.01 -4.46
N LEU A 138 -15.83 -5.82 -3.83
CA LEU A 138 -14.72 -5.30 -3.04
C LEU A 138 -15.15 -5.07 -1.58
N GLU A 139 -14.26 -5.35 -0.63
CA GLU A 139 -14.57 -5.25 0.81
C GLU A 139 -13.82 -4.12 1.52
N GLY A 140 -12.64 -3.76 1.03
CA GLY A 140 -11.83 -2.69 1.60
C GLY A 140 -10.55 -2.49 0.81
N VAL A 141 -9.83 -1.42 1.13
CA VAL A 141 -8.51 -1.14 0.56
C VAL A 141 -7.54 -0.76 1.67
N LEU A 142 -6.38 -1.41 1.68
CA LEU A 142 -5.22 -0.98 2.46
C LEU A 142 -4.33 -0.14 1.54
N ILE A 143 -4.20 1.15 1.81
CA ILE A 143 -3.23 2.00 1.11
C ILE A 143 -1.85 1.66 1.68
N GLU A 144 -0.89 1.42 0.79
CA GLU A 144 0.41 0.93 1.21
C GLU A 144 1.05 1.93 2.18
N ARG A 145 1.47 1.40 3.32
CA ARG A 145 2.39 2.08 4.21
C ARG A 145 3.73 2.09 3.50
N PRO A 146 4.38 3.24 3.27
CA PRO A 146 5.69 3.22 2.64
C PRO A 146 6.62 2.33 3.47
N ARG A 147 6.87 1.13 2.93
CA ARG A 147 7.98 0.30 3.34
C ARG A 147 9.16 1.01 2.71
N MET A 148 10.05 1.56 3.52
CA MET A 148 11.21 2.28 2.99
C MET A 148 11.83 1.55 1.80
N LEU A 149 11.99 2.27 0.68
CA LEU A 149 13.27 2.58 0.03
C LEU A 149 13.03 3.54 -1.16
N GLN A 150 13.27 4.83 -0.95
CA GLN A 150 13.61 5.78 -2.02
C GLN A 150 14.76 6.67 -1.55
N ALA A 151 15.91 6.03 -1.38
CA ALA A 151 17.26 6.58 -1.58
C ALA A 151 18.23 5.59 -0.91
N VAL A 152 18.99 4.83 -1.70
CA VAL A 152 20.30 4.38 -1.19
C VAL A 152 21.12 5.65 -1.11
N PHE A 153 21.33 6.17 0.11
CA PHE A 153 22.16 7.35 0.34
C PHE A 153 23.31 7.03 1.31
N PRO A 154 24.57 7.26 0.89
CA PRO A 154 24.97 7.72 -0.44
C PRO A 154 24.67 6.65 -1.50
N ALA A 155 24.46 7.08 -2.74
CA ALA A 155 24.32 6.17 -3.88
C ALA A 155 25.50 5.17 -3.87
N PRO A 156 25.29 3.88 -4.24
CA PRO A 156 26.39 2.94 -4.33
C PRO A 156 27.41 3.52 -5.31
N ILE A 157 28.61 3.83 -4.80
CA ILE A 157 29.74 4.21 -5.62
C ILE A 157 29.98 3.02 -6.55
N PRO A 158 29.85 3.16 -7.88
CA PRO A 158 30.12 2.04 -8.78
C PRO A 158 31.54 1.55 -8.52
N PRO A 159 31.79 0.23 -8.50
CA PRO A 159 33.15 -0.28 -8.34
C PRO A 159 34.03 0.34 -9.43
N ILE A 160 35.18 0.88 -9.04
CA ILE A 160 36.19 1.37 -9.97
C ILE A 160 36.66 0.16 -10.77
N VAL A 161 36.13 -0.01 -11.98
CA VAL A 161 36.69 -0.95 -12.96
C VAL A 161 37.92 -0.29 -13.57
N PRO A 162 39.12 -0.89 -13.47
CA PRO A 162 40.25 -0.44 -14.26
C PRO A 162 39.85 -0.57 -15.73
N SER A 163 39.94 0.52 -16.51
CA SER A 163 39.77 0.43 -17.95
C SER A 163 40.82 -0.55 -18.49
N SER A 164 40.39 -1.68 -19.03
CA SER A 164 41.28 -2.59 -19.75
C SER A 164 41.63 -2.02 -21.14
N SER A 165 42.31 -0.87 -21.18
CA SER A 165 42.96 -0.37 -22.39
C SER A 165 44.46 -0.67 -22.35
N ALA A 166 44.79 -1.96 -22.44
CA ALA A 166 46.17 -2.39 -22.66
C ALA A 166 46.23 -3.71 -23.44
N ARG A 167 45.90 -3.67 -24.74
CA ARG A 167 46.62 -4.43 -25.78
C ARG A 167 46.09 -4.14 -27.17
N ALA A 168 46.78 -3.26 -27.90
CA ALA A 168 47.07 -3.47 -29.31
C ALA A 168 48.11 -2.43 -29.74
N ARG A 169 49.33 -2.92 -30.04
CA ARG A 169 50.38 -2.39 -30.93
C ARG A 169 51.76 -2.60 -30.30
N ARG A 170 52.36 -3.73 -30.63
CA ARG A 170 53.79 -3.78 -30.96
C ARG A 170 53.91 -4.39 -32.36
N ALA A 171 54.85 -3.80 -33.09
CA ALA A 171 55.17 -3.96 -34.50
C ALA A 171 55.41 -5.40 -34.92
#